data_AF-A0A0L7L8T5-F1
#
_entry.id   AF-A0A0L7L8T5-F1
#
_cell.length_a   1.000
_cell.length_b   1.000
_cell.length_c   1.000
_cell.angle_alpha   90.00
_cell.angle_beta   90.00
_cell.angle_gamma   90.00
#
_symmetry.space_group_name_H-M   'P 1'
#
loop_
_entity.id
_entity.type
_entity.pdbx_description
1 polymer ?
#
loop_
_entity_poly.entity_id
_entity_poly.type
_entity_poly.pdbx_seq_one_letter_code
_entity_poly.pdbx_strand_id
1 'polypeptide(L)'
;VNASNLEKFQLKIAQHELYEDGDPLVEAILKDMTTSSIIHAEQKEGGTQLKLIIDYPNGVQALFKPMRFARDVQTLPNHFYFSDYERHNAEIAAFHLDRILGFRRAMPVVGRVLNMTTEIYDVTEGDILKTFFVRNTPPYDSGRRLLDLMDMSIFDFLFIWVKHSLQSNFILISIYHNGIPLSKYLRESMKSDPVTPILWEPHLAAIDRRVAIILDAVRKCVDKAQSPLQKEVNDFV
;
A
#
# COMPACT_ATOMS: atom_id res chain seq x y z
N VAL A 1 -3.31 -14.14 -30.70
CA VAL A 1 -3.67 -12.95 -29.89
C VAL A 1 -2.41 -12.48 -29.20
N ASN A 2 -2.15 -11.17 -29.09
CA ASN A 2 -1.04 -10.67 -28.28
C ASN A 2 -1.46 -10.68 -26.82
N ALA A 3 -0.65 -11.28 -25.94
CA ALA A 3 -0.88 -11.24 -24.50
C ALA A 3 -0.94 -9.79 -23.99
N SER A 4 -1.83 -9.54 -23.04
CA SER A 4 -1.92 -8.30 -22.25
C SER A 4 -0.65 -8.06 -21.44
N ASN A 5 -0.52 -6.88 -20.83
CA ASN A 5 0.62 -6.61 -19.96
C ASN A 5 0.52 -7.37 -18.63
N LEU A 6 -0.70 -7.61 -18.12
CA LEU A 6 -0.93 -8.44 -16.93
C LEU A 6 -0.53 -9.90 -17.15
N GLU A 7 -0.90 -10.52 -18.28
CA GLU A 7 -0.48 -11.90 -18.59
C GLU A 7 1.05 -12.02 -18.70
N LYS A 8 1.73 -11.04 -19.32
CA LYS A 8 3.20 -11.01 -19.39
C LYS A 8 3.85 -10.90 -18.00
N PHE A 9 3.28 -10.06 -17.12
CA PHE A 9 3.72 -9.92 -15.73
C PHE A 9 3.50 -11.21 -14.94
N GLN A 10 2.32 -11.85 -15.07
CA GLN A 10 2.03 -13.13 -14.43
C GLN A 10 3.02 -14.23 -14.84
N LEU A 11 3.44 -14.27 -16.11
CA LEU A 11 4.46 -15.19 -16.62
C LEU A 11 5.89 -14.88 -16.13
N LYS A 12 6.15 -13.71 -15.54
CA LYS A 12 7.44 -13.32 -14.96
C LYS A 12 7.53 -13.49 -13.44
N ILE A 13 6.44 -13.82 -12.75
CA ILE A 13 6.43 -13.96 -11.28
C ILE A 13 7.45 -15.04 -10.85
N ALA A 14 8.39 -14.64 -9.99
CA ALA A 14 9.49 -15.48 -9.52
C ALA A 14 9.28 -15.96 -8.07
N GLN A 15 10.14 -16.86 -7.59
CA GLN A 15 10.06 -17.43 -6.24
C GLN A 15 10.29 -16.40 -5.12
N HIS A 16 10.90 -15.25 -5.43
CA HIS A 16 11.37 -14.28 -4.43
C HIS A 16 10.84 -12.85 -4.65
N GLU A 17 10.37 -12.52 -5.86
CA GLU A 17 9.79 -11.23 -6.24
C GLU A 17 8.73 -11.42 -7.34
N LEU A 18 7.76 -10.51 -7.42
CA LEU A 18 6.72 -10.50 -8.44
C LEU A 18 7.19 -9.86 -9.76
N TYR A 19 8.18 -8.96 -9.68
CA TYR A 19 8.77 -8.26 -10.81
C TYR A 19 10.22 -7.86 -10.52
N GLU A 20 11.00 -7.67 -11.58
CA GLU A 20 12.41 -7.25 -11.52
C GLU A 20 12.53 -5.73 -11.26
N ASP A 21 13.70 -5.27 -10.80
CA ASP A 21 13.92 -3.83 -10.64
C ASP A 21 13.93 -3.10 -12.01
N GLY A 22 13.23 -1.97 -12.08
CA GLY A 22 13.05 -1.22 -13.32
C GLY A 22 12.16 -1.88 -14.40
N ASP A 23 11.42 -2.96 -14.10
CA ASP A 23 10.60 -3.66 -15.10
C ASP A 23 9.51 -2.77 -15.75
N PRO A 24 9.59 -2.49 -17.07
CA PRO A 24 8.65 -1.61 -17.76
C PRO A 24 7.23 -2.18 -17.85
N LEU A 25 7.02 -3.49 -17.63
CA LEU A 25 5.67 -4.07 -17.58
C LEU A 25 4.85 -3.51 -16.41
N VAL A 26 5.49 -3.13 -15.30
CA VAL A 26 4.76 -2.62 -14.14
C VAL A 26 4.17 -1.24 -14.46
N GLU A 27 4.95 -0.32 -15.02
CA GLU A 27 4.46 0.98 -15.46
C GLU A 27 3.41 0.87 -16.58
N ALA A 28 3.54 -0.14 -17.45
CA ALA A 28 2.51 -0.46 -18.43
C ALA A 28 1.19 -0.89 -17.76
N ILE A 29 1.22 -1.75 -16.73
CA ILE A 29 0.02 -2.18 -15.99
C ILE A 29 -0.62 -1.02 -15.20
N LEU A 30 0.19 -0.17 -14.55
CA LEU A 30 -0.32 1.03 -13.87
C LEU A 30 -1.01 1.99 -14.87
N LYS A 31 -0.46 2.11 -16.09
CA LYS A 31 -1.07 2.87 -17.18
C LYS A 31 -2.35 2.22 -17.71
N ASP A 32 -2.36 0.90 -17.90
CA ASP A 32 -3.53 0.16 -18.37
C ASP A 32 -4.69 0.33 -17.38
N MET A 33 -4.44 0.18 -16.07
CA MET A 33 -5.45 0.37 -15.01
C MET A 33 -5.96 1.81 -14.90
N THR A 34 -5.15 2.82 -15.23
CA THR A 34 -5.57 4.24 -15.18
C THR A 34 -6.33 4.69 -16.43
N THR A 35 -6.11 4.05 -17.59
CA THR A 35 -6.61 4.56 -18.88
C THR A 35 -7.58 3.62 -19.62
N SER A 36 -7.64 2.33 -19.29
CA SER A 36 -8.56 1.39 -19.96
C SER A 36 -10.02 1.66 -19.61
N SER A 37 -10.91 1.54 -20.59
CA SER A 37 -12.36 1.54 -20.39
C SER A 37 -12.76 0.36 -19.51
N ILE A 38 -13.48 0.62 -18.41
CA ILE A 38 -14.15 -0.44 -17.65
C ILE A 38 -15.30 -0.96 -18.51
N ILE A 39 -15.42 -2.29 -18.65
CA ILE A 39 -16.50 -2.92 -19.44
C ILE A 39 -17.57 -3.57 -18.56
N HIS A 40 -17.22 -3.95 -17.33
CA HIS A 40 -18.14 -4.46 -16.32
C HIS A 40 -17.57 -4.21 -14.91
N ALA A 41 -18.44 -4.03 -13.92
CA ALA A 41 -18.06 -3.87 -12.52
C ALA A 41 -19.06 -4.57 -11.58
N GLU A 42 -18.59 -5.52 -10.77
CA GLU A 42 -19.41 -6.29 -9.81
C GLU A 42 -18.92 -6.14 -8.37
N GLN A 43 -19.80 -6.40 -7.39
CA GLN A 43 -19.37 -6.51 -6.01
C GLN A 43 -18.63 -7.82 -5.79
N LYS A 44 -17.39 -7.77 -5.28
CA LYS A 44 -16.65 -8.99 -4.93
C LYS A 44 -17.34 -9.71 -3.77
N GLU A 45 -17.85 -10.91 -4.02
CA GLU A 45 -18.31 -11.80 -2.95
C GLU A 45 -17.16 -12.21 -2.01
N GLY A 46 -17.45 -12.36 -0.71
CA GLY A 46 -16.47 -12.77 0.30
C GLY A 46 -15.50 -11.66 0.73
N GLY A 47 -15.80 -11.07 1.89
CA GLY A 47 -15.01 -10.03 2.55
C GLY A 47 -15.82 -9.34 3.66
N THR A 48 -15.17 -8.48 4.46
CA THR A 48 -15.83 -7.69 5.51
C THR A 48 -16.19 -6.26 5.06
N GLN A 49 -15.64 -5.79 3.93
CA GLN A 49 -15.78 -4.41 3.45
C GLN A 49 -15.96 -4.38 1.93
N LEU A 50 -16.60 -3.31 1.43
CA LEU A 50 -16.93 -3.13 0.01
C LEU A 50 -15.66 -3.10 -0.87
N LYS A 51 -15.63 -4.02 -1.83
CA LYS A 51 -14.62 -4.13 -2.89
C LYS A 51 -15.34 -4.50 -4.18
N LEU A 52 -14.92 -3.94 -5.30
CA LEU A 52 -15.46 -4.30 -6.61
C LEU A 52 -14.42 -5.12 -7.38
N ILE A 53 -14.87 -6.06 -8.19
CA ILE A 53 -14.08 -6.56 -9.32
C ILE A 53 -14.40 -5.64 -10.50
N ILE A 54 -13.35 -5.17 -11.17
CA ILE A 54 -13.43 -4.29 -12.33
C ILE A 54 -12.86 -5.05 -13.51
N ASP A 55 -13.68 -5.24 -14.54
CA ASP A 55 -13.32 -5.93 -15.76
C ASP A 55 -12.90 -4.93 -16.84
N TYR A 56 -11.78 -5.25 -17.51
CA TYR A 56 -11.24 -4.55 -18.65
C TYR A 56 -11.29 -5.43 -19.91
N PRO A 57 -11.18 -4.83 -21.12
CA PRO A 57 -11.11 -5.58 -22.36
C PRO A 57 -10.04 -6.68 -22.34
N ASN A 58 -10.32 -7.79 -23.04
CA ASN A 58 -9.50 -9.01 -23.08
C ASN A 58 -9.49 -9.85 -21.79
N GLY A 59 -10.45 -9.65 -20.87
CA GLY A 59 -10.60 -10.48 -19.67
C GLY A 59 -9.60 -10.17 -18.55
N VAL A 60 -8.98 -8.99 -18.60
CA VAL A 60 -8.09 -8.48 -17.54
C VAL A 60 -8.96 -7.93 -16.41
N GLN A 61 -8.73 -8.37 -15.17
CA GLN A 61 -9.49 -7.95 -13.99
C GLN A 61 -8.62 -7.16 -13.02
N ALA A 62 -9.21 -6.22 -12.27
CA ALA A 62 -8.57 -5.53 -11.14
C ALA A 62 -9.50 -5.48 -9.92
N LEU A 63 -8.90 -5.45 -8.71
CA LEU A 63 -9.62 -5.28 -7.46
C LEU A 63 -9.69 -3.80 -7.08
N PHE A 64 -10.88 -3.20 -7.12
CA PHE A 64 -11.10 -1.81 -6.76
C PHE A 64 -11.55 -1.64 -5.30
N LYS A 65 -10.91 -0.70 -4.60
CA LYS A 65 -11.30 -0.26 -3.25
C LYS A 65 -11.73 1.21 -3.32
N PRO A 66 -13.00 1.58 -3.02
CA PRO A 66 -13.45 2.96 -3.09
C PRO A 66 -12.83 3.84 -1.99
N MET A 67 -12.69 5.13 -2.28
CA MET A 67 -12.29 6.13 -1.28
C MET A 67 -13.44 6.39 -0.29
N ARG A 68 -13.23 6.04 0.99
CA ARG A 68 -14.25 6.21 2.05
C ARG A 68 -14.12 7.50 2.87
N PHE A 69 -12.91 8.01 3.05
CA PHE A 69 -12.61 9.19 3.87
C PHE A 69 -11.49 10.04 3.24
N ALA A 70 -11.41 11.31 3.64
CA ALA A 70 -10.32 12.22 3.28
C ALA A 70 -8.98 11.78 3.90
N ARG A 71 -7.86 12.27 3.34
CA ARG A 71 -6.49 11.85 3.70
C ARG A 71 -6.08 12.22 5.14
N ASP A 72 -6.74 13.21 5.73
CA ASP A 72 -6.54 13.73 7.09
C ASP A 72 -7.50 13.11 8.13
N VAL A 73 -8.49 12.34 7.69
CA VAL A 73 -9.39 11.58 8.57
C VAL A 73 -8.69 10.32 9.03
N GLN A 74 -8.68 10.10 10.34
CA GLN A 74 -7.91 9.03 10.98
C GLN A 74 -8.81 8.13 11.82
N THR A 75 -8.29 6.97 12.21
CA THR A 75 -9.06 5.97 12.95
C THR A 75 -9.27 6.43 14.39
N LEU A 76 -10.49 6.26 14.92
CA LEU A 76 -10.80 6.73 16.28
C LEU A 76 -10.04 5.91 17.34
N PRO A 77 -9.52 6.50 18.43
CA PRO A 77 -8.75 5.77 19.45
C PRO A 77 -9.51 4.63 20.16
N ASN A 78 -10.84 4.60 20.06
CA ASN A 78 -11.71 3.56 20.59
C ASN A 78 -12.20 2.55 19.51
N HIS A 79 -11.74 2.66 18.26
CA HIS A 79 -11.96 1.64 17.25
C HIS A 79 -10.92 0.52 17.39
N PHE A 80 -11.38 -0.72 17.52
CA PHE A 80 -10.50 -1.88 17.42
C PHE A 80 -10.06 -2.12 15.97
N TYR A 81 -8.91 -2.77 15.78
CA TYR A 81 -8.34 -3.05 14.46
C TYR A 81 -9.29 -3.82 13.51
N PHE A 82 -10.15 -4.69 14.05
CA PHE A 82 -11.17 -5.42 13.28
C PHE A 82 -12.41 -4.57 12.92
N SER A 83 -12.55 -3.39 13.52
CA SER A 83 -13.58 -2.39 13.22
C SER A 83 -13.07 -1.25 12.34
N ASP A 84 -11.76 -1.18 12.07
CA ASP A 84 -11.20 -0.13 11.22
C ASP A 84 -11.55 -0.36 9.73
N TYR A 85 -11.65 0.73 8.99
CA TYR A 85 -12.05 0.73 7.59
C TYR A 85 -10.83 0.65 6.66
N GLU A 86 -10.93 -0.16 5.61
CA GLU A 86 -9.90 -0.23 4.58
C GLU A 86 -9.76 1.11 3.84
N ARG A 87 -8.51 1.48 3.56
CA ARG A 87 -8.14 2.77 2.96
C ARG A 87 -7.40 2.54 1.65
N HIS A 88 -8.05 2.82 0.52
CA HIS A 88 -7.48 2.69 -0.83
C HIS A 88 -6.05 3.30 -0.97
N ASN A 89 -5.80 4.46 -0.37
CA ASN A 89 -4.50 5.14 -0.42
C ASN A 89 -3.40 4.44 0.39
N ALA A 90 -3.76 3.56 1.33
CA ALA A 90 -2.79 2.73 2.05
C ALA A 90 -2.29 1.57 1.17
N GLU A 91 -3.08 1.08 0.21
CA GLU A 91 -2.63 0.08 -0.77
C GLU A 91 -1.60 0.67 -1.74
N ILE A 92 -1.90 1.86 -2.28
CA ILE A 92 -0.99 2.62 -3.16
C ILE A 92 0.32 2.91 -2.40
N ALA A 93 0.23 3.45 -1.18
CA ALA A 93 1.41 3.73 -0.37
C ALA A 93 2.22 2.47 -0.02
N ALA A 94 1.56 1.33 0.23
CA ALA A 94 2.23 0.06 0.49
C ALA A 94 2.96 -0.48 -0.74
N PHE A 95 2.36 -0.41 -1.93
CA PHE A 95 3.01 -0.79 -3.19
C PHE A 95 4.27 0.06 -3.46
N HIS A 96 4.17 1.39 -3.34
CA HIS A 96 5.33 2.27 -3.49
C HIS A 96 6.39 2.02 -2.40
N LEU A 97 6.00 1.73 -1.16
CA LEU A 97 6.92 1.42 -0.07
C LEU A 97 7.67 0.09 -0.30
N ASP A 98 6.96 -0.98 -0.67
CA ASP A 98 7.55 -2.29 -1.00
C ASP A 98 8.52 -2.21 -2.18
N ARG A 99 8.18 -1.40 -3.21
CA ARG A 99 9.05 -1.08 -4.33
C ARG A 99 10.35 -0.40 -3.89
N ILE A 100 10.29 0.72 -3.14
CA ILE A 100 11.50 1.45 -2.70
C ILE A 100 12.31 0.71 -1.63
N LEU A 101 11.71 -0.23 -0.90
CA LEU A 101 12.44 -1.13 0.01
C LEU A 101 13.06 -2.34 -0.72
N GLY A 102 13.02 -2.35 -2.06
CA GLY A 102 13.69 -3.35 -2.90
C GLY A 102 13.06 -4.73 -2.86
N PHE A 103 11.80 -4.84 -2.39
CA PHE A 103 11.13 -6.13 -2.19
C PHE A 103 10.37 -6.61 -3.41
N ARG A 104 9.63 -5.73 -4.09
CA ARG A 104 8.84 -6.06 -5.28
C ARG A 104 7.91 -7.27 -5.06
N ARG A 105 7.34 -7.37 -3.86
CA ARG A 105 6.39 -8.41 -3.40
C ARG A 105 4.95 -7.91 -3.27
N ALA A 106 4.72 -6.59 -3.35
CA ALA A 106 3.39 -6.01 -3.50
C ALA A 106 2.97 -6.04 -4.98
N MET A 107 1.70 -6.39 -5.24
CA MET A 107 1.11 -6.27 -6.57
C MET A 107 1.09 -4.80 -7.04
N PRO A 108 1.09 -4.51 -8.36
CA PRO A 108 0.93 -3.15 -8.86
C PRO A 108 -0.40 -2.55 -8.44
N VAL A 109 -0.36 -1.37 -7.80
CA VAL A 109 -1.56 -0.62 -7.37
C VAL A 109 -1.42 0.83 -7.82
N VAL A 110 -2.50 1.40 -8.34
CA VAL A 110 -2.55 2.79 -8.82
C VAL A 110 -3.85 3.47 -8.40
N GLY A 111 -3.81 4.77 -8.18
CA GLY A 111 -4.97 5.62 -8.02
C GLY A 111 -5.66 5.93 -9.35
N ARG A 112 -6.99 5.85 -9.36
CA ARG A 112 -7.84 6.33 -10.46
C ARG A 112 -9.03 7.10 -9.88
N VAL A 113 -9.35 8.24 -10.48
CA VAL A 113 -10.64 8.92 -10.29
C VAL A 113 -11.61 8.34 -11.30
N LEU A 114 -12.80 7.92 -10.86
CA LEU A 114 -13.84 7.33 -11.70
C LEU A 114 -15.09 8.20 -11.71
N ASN A 115 -15.72 8.32 -12.87
CA ASN A 115 -17.10 8.80 -12.97
C ASN A 115 -18.06 7.70 -12.49
N MET A 116 -18.60 7.87 -11.28
CA MET A 116 -19.51 6.90 -10.66
C MET A 116 -20.75 6.55 -11.50
N THR A 117 -21.17 7.42 -12.43
CA THR A 117 -22.21 7.09 -13.41
C THR A 117 -21.63 6.23 -14.54
N THR A 118 -20.79 6.79 -15.40
CA THR A 118 -20.41 6.17 -16.68
C THR A 118 -19.34 5.07 -16.59
N GLU A 119 -18.58 5.00 -15.50
CA GLU A 119 -17.50 4.02 -15.32
C GLU A 119 -17.81 2.99 -14.21
N ILE A 120 -18.95 3.12 -13.52
CA ILE A 120 -19.41 2.16 -12.51
C ILE A 120 -20.90 1.84 -12.74
N TYR A 121 -21.82 2.77 -12.45
CA TYR A 121 -23.26 2.48 -12.47
C TYR A 121 -23.78 1.95 -13.82
N ASP A 122 -23.36 2.57 -14.92
CA ASP A 122 -23.79 2.19 -16.29
C ASP A 122 -23.16 0.86 -16.78
N VAL A 123 -22.19 0.31 -16.04
CA VAL A 123 -21.46 -0.95 -16.35
C VAL A 123 -21.57 -2.00 -15.23
N THR A 124 -22.44 -1.77 -14.25
CA THR A 124 -22.72 -2.69 -13.13
C THR A 124 -24.08 -3.35 -13.34
N GLU A 125 -24.16 -4.66 -13.08
CA GLU A 125 -25.43 -5.40 -13.10
C GLU A 125 -25.85 -5.91 -11.70
N GLY A 126 -27.05 -6.48 -11.59
CA GLY A 126 -27.51 -7.20 -10.40
C GLY A 126 -27.84 -6.33 -9.17
N ASP A 127 -27.76 -6.94 -7.99
CA ASP A 127 -28.28 -6.35 -6.75
C ASP A 127 -27.49 -5.14 -6.24
N ILE A 128 -26.22 -4.99 -6.62
CA ILE A 128 -25.40 -3.82 -6.25
C ILE A 128 -25.99 -2.52 -6.83
N LEU A 129 -26.65 -2.53 -7.99
CA LEU A 129 -27.39 -1.36 -8.51
C LEU A 129 -28.42 -0.81 -7.50
N LYS A 130 -29.06 -1.69 -6.73
CA LYS A 130 -30.06 -1.33 -5.70
C LYS A 130 -29.45 -0.63 -4.48
N THR A 131 -28.12 -0.58 -4.38
CA THR A 131 -27.39 0.09 -3.30
C THR A 131 -26.96 1.53 -3.63
N PHE A 132 -27.14 1.98 -4.87
CA PHE A 132 -26.86 3.36 -5.27
C PHE A 132 -27.98 4.29 -4.84
N PHE A 133 -27.65 5.31 -4.06
CA PHE A 133 -28.58 6.39 -3.69
C PHE A 133 -27.84 7.72 -3.50
N VAL A 134 -28.49 8.82 -3.87
CA VAL A 134 -28.00 10.17 -3.60
C VAL A 134 -28.16 10.45 -2.10
N ARG A 135 -27.08 10.84 -1.42
CA ARG A 135 -27.04 11.07 0.03
C ARG A 135 -26.86 12.55 0.35
N ASN A 136 -27.83 13.14 1.03
CA ASN A 136 -27.90 14.58 1.33
C ASN A 136 -27.46 14.94 2.76
N THR A 137 -26.42 14.30 3.33
CA THR A 137 -26.06 14.46 4.75
C THR A 137 -24.55 14.56 5.02
N PRO A 138 -24.13 15.23 6.13
CA PRO A 138 -22.75 15.23 6.61
C PRO A 138 -22.11 13.83 6.72
N PRO A 139 -20.78 13.68 6.61
CA PRO A 139 -19.75 14.74 6.61
C PRO A 139 -19.34 15.21 5.20
N TYR A 140 -20.18 15.04 4.19
CA TYR A 140 -19.89 15.48 2.81
C TYR A 140 -19.98 17.01 2.60
N ASP A 141 -20.14 17.79 3.68
CA ASP A 141 -20.32 19.25 3.69
C ASP A 141 -19.31 20.04 4.56
N SER A 142 -18.72 19.48 5.63
CA SER A 142 -17.55 20.08 6.33
C SER A 142 -16.83 19.16 7.34
N GLY A 143 -15.58 19.50 7.71
CA GLY A 143 -14.82 18.86 8.80
C GLY A 143 -13.42 19.45 9.05
N ARG A 144 -12.84 19.24 10.25
CA ARG A 144 -11.45 19.60 10.64
C ARG A 144 -10.95 18.86 11.89
N ARG A 145 -9.75 18.21 11.84
CA ARG A 145 -8.82 17.86 12.96
C ARG A 145 -9.38 16.90 14.05
N LEU A 146 -8.70 15.94 14.70
CA LEU A 146 -7.36 15.29 14.71
C LEU A 146 -7.59 13.92 15.45
N LEU A 147 -6.72 12.91 15.63
CA LEU A 147 -5.26 12.68 15.53
C LEU A 147 -4.98 11.22 15.06
N ASP A 148 -3.73 10.75 15.11
CA ASP A 148 -3.15 9.51 14.55
C ASP A 148 -3.98 8.19 14.53
N LEU A 149 -4.23 7.66 13.31
CA LEU A 149 -3.88 6.28 12.90
C LEU A 149 -4.07 6.05 11.37
N MET A 150 -3.03 5.51 10.74
CA MET A 150 -3.07 4.64 9.54
C MET A 150 -1.96 3.61 9.73
N ASP A 151 -2.26 2.47 10.36
CA ASP A 151 -1.19 1.63 10.94
C ASP A 151 -1.51 0.15 11.13
N MET A 152 -1.74 -0.57 10.02
CA MET A 152 -1.51 -2.03 9.97
C MET A 152 -0.66 -2.37 8.74
N SER A 153 -1.19 -2.25 7.53
CA SER A 153 -0.49 -2.63 6.28
C SER A 153 0.94 -2.06 6.14
N ILE A 154 1.12 -0.74 6.28
CA ILE A 154 2.43 -0.09 6.22
C ILE A 154 3.38 -0.58 7.33
N PHE A 155 2.84 -0.91 8.51
CA PHE A 155 3.63 -1.35 9.67
C PHE A 155 4.01 -2.83 9.57
N ASP A 156 3.14 -3.68 9.02
CA ASP A 156 3.43 -5.07 8.68
C ASP A 156 4.58 -5.14 7.66
N PHE A 157 4.57 -4.31 6.60
CA PHE A 157 5.70 -4.22 5.67
C PHE A 157 7.01 -3.81 6.36
N LEU A 158 6.97 -2.87 7.31
CA LEU A 158 8.13 -2.44 8.11
C LEU A 158 8.63 -3.51 9.11
N PHE A 159 7.76 -4.39 9.63
CA PHE A 159 8.18 -5.53 10.46
C PHE A 159 8.66 -6.73 9.64
N ILE A 160 8.04 -7.02 8.50
CA ILE A 160 8.52 -7.99 7.52
C ILE A 160 9.91 -7.58 7.00
N TRP A 161 10.18 -6.28 6.88
CA TRP A 161 11.48 -5.74 6.48
C TRP A 161 12.62 -6.16 7.42
N VAL A 162 12.42 -6.07 8.73
CA VAL A 162 13.40 -6.52 9.75
C VAL A 162 13.69 -8.01 9.63
N LYS A 163 12.69 -8.82 9.26
CA LYS A 163 12.77 -10.29 9.31
C LYS A 163 13.47 -10.93 8.10
N HIS A 164 13.58 -10.23 6.96
CA HIS A 164 14.09 -10.79 5.70
C HIS A 164 15.33 -10.09 5.11
N SER A 165 15.67 -8.86 5.53
CA SER A 165 16.76 -8.09 4.89
C SER A 165 18.17 -8.43 5.41
N LEU A 166 18.71 -9.59 5.02
CA LEU A 166 20.17 -9.86 5.02
C LEU A 166 20.82 -9.64 3.65
N GLN A 167 20.11 -9.04 2.69
CA GLN A 167 20.71 -8.52 1.45
C GLN A 167 20.69 -6.99 1.40
N SER A 168 21.74 -6.43 0.80
CA SER A 168 22.17 -5.05 0.96
C SER A 168 21.28 -4.04 0.24
N ASN A 169 20.33 -3.44 0.96
CA ASN A 169 19.46 -2.40 0.42
C ASN A 169 20.16 -1.03 0.33
N PHE A 170 20.37 -0.52 -0.89
CA PHE A 170 21.01 0.78 -1.15
C PHE A 170 20.27 1.97 -0.48
N ILE A 171 18.95 1.87 -0.32
CA ILE A 171 18.16 2.88 0.40
C ILE A 171 18.38 2.83 1.91
N LEU A 172 18.66 1.65 2.50
CA LEU A 172 19.08 1.57 3.91
C LEU A 172 20.43 2.26 4.11
N ILE A 173 21.39 2.01 3.20
CA ILE A 173 22.69 2.69 3.19
C ILE A 173 22.49 4.21 3.04
N SER A 174 21.57 4.65 2.17
CA SER A 174 21.31 6.08 1.98
C SER A 174 20.63 6.74 3.18
N ILE A 175 19.74 6.05 3.90
CA ILE A 175 19.14 6.54 5.14
C ILE A 175 20.21 6.68 6.24
N TYR A 176 21.09 5.68 6.40
CA TYR A 176 22.15 5.69 7.42
C TYR A 176 23.29 6.67 7.12
N HIS A 177 23.80 6.71 5.88
CA HIS A 177 25.03 7.43 5.54
C HIS A 177 24.79 8.82 4.94
N ASN A 178 23.72 9.00 4.16
CA ASN A 178 23.41 10.29 3.51
C ASN A 178 22.40 11.13 4.31
N GLY A 179 21.85 10.60 5.41
CA GLY A 179 20.89 11.29 6.28
C GLY A 179 19.55 11.63 5.61
N ILE A 180 19.21 10.96 4.49
CA ILE A 180 18.00 11.25 3.73
C ILE A 180 16.82 10.44 4.32
N PRO A 181 15.73 11.08 4.78
CA PRO A 181 14.59 10.38 5.34
C PRO A 181 13.84 9.51 4.32
N LEU A 182 13.31 8.37 4.77
CA LEU A 182 12.54 7.44 3.94
C LEU A 182 11.30 8.11 3.36
N SER A 183 10.67 9.02 4.12
CA SER A 183 9.54 9.83 3.65
C SER A 183 9.81 10.60 2.36
N LYS A 184 11.06 11.05 2.11
CA LYS A 184 11.43 11.79 0.89
C LYS A 184 11.40 10.87 -0.32
N TYR A 185 11.96 9.66 -0.21
CA TYR A 185 11.93 8.66 -1.28
C TYR A 185 10.50 8.21 -1.57
N LEU A 186 9.71 7.95 -0.53
CA LEU A 186 8.30 7.57 -0.68
C LEU A 186 7.46 8.68 -1.31
N ARG A 187 7.65 9.94 -0.89
CA ARG A 187 6.95 11.11 -1.47
C ARG A 187 7.25 11.28 -2.95
N GLU A 188 8.51 11.18 -3.37
CA GLU A 188 8.87 11.32 -4.78
C GLU A 188 8.41 10.10 -5.60
N SER A 189 8.41 8.89 -5.03
CA SER A 189 7.88 7.70 -5.70
C SER A 189 6.36 7.78 -5.95
N MET A 190 5.57 8.20 -4.95
CA MET A 190 4.11 8.36 -5.06
C MET A 190 3.67 9.59 -5.89
N LYS A 191 4.61 10.41 -6.37
CA LYS A 191 4.33 11.68 -7.06
C LYS A 191 3.78 11.51 -8.48
N SER A 192 4.04 10.36 -9.10
CA SER A 192 3.52 9.99 -10.42
C SER A 192 2.11 9.39 -10.40
N ASP A 193 1.57 9.06 -9.21
CA ASP A 193 0.22 8.50 -9.09
C ASP A 193 -0.87 9.57 -9.33
N PRO A 194 -1.90 9.30 -10.16
CA PRO A 194 -2.95 10.28 -10.49
C PRO A 194 -3.76 10.82 -9.30
N VAL A 195 -3.82 10.13 -8.15
CA VAL A 195 -4.57 10.61 -6.95
C VAL A 195 -3.68 11.19 -5.86
N THR A 196 -2.47 11.62 -6.25
CA THR A 196 -1.54 12.37 -5.40
C THR A 196 -2.18 13.66 -4.85
N PRO A 197 -2.01 14.00 -3.55
CA PRO A 197 -1.20 13.32 -2.54
C PRO A 197 -1.82 12.02 -2.01
N ILE A 198 -1.00 10.96 -1.98
CA ILE A 198 -1.39 9.63 -1.49
C ILE A 198 -1.38 9.54 0.03
N LEU A 199 -0.34 10.08 0.68
CA LEU A 199 -0.22 10.18 2.13
C LEU A 199 -0.27 11.64 2.59
N TRP A 200 -0.86 11.85 3.76
CA TRP A 200 -0.82 13.13 4.46
C TRP A 200 0.50 13.30 5.23
N GLU A 201 0.99 14.52 5.34
CA GLU A 201 2.33 14.85 5.90
C GLU A 201 2.64 14.24 7.28
N PRO A 202 1.70 14.17 8.26
CA PRO A 202 1.94 13.49 9.53
C PRO A 202 2.23 11.99 9.40
N HIS A 203 1.71 11.29 8.39
CA HIS A 203 2.05 9.90 8.13
C HIS A 203 3.45 9.75 7.56
N LEU A 204 3.86 10.66 6.68
CA LEU A 204 5.24 10.71 6.17
C LEU A 204 6.23 10.98 7.32
N ALA A 205 5.93 11.94 8.20
CA ALA A 205 6.71 12.16 9.42
C ALA A 205 6.68 10.95 10.38
N ALA A 206 5.55 10.25 10.51
CA ALA A 206 5.46 9.05 11.34
C ALA A 206 6.30 7.88 10.81
N ILE A 207 6.42 7.72 9.49
CA ILE A 207 7.32 6.72 8.88
C ILE A 207 8.76 6.96 9.32
N ASP A 208 9.26 8.20 9.26
CA ASP A 208 10.63 8.52 9.69
C ASP A 208 10.84 8.28 11.21
N ARG A 209 9.86 8.62 12.07
CA ARG A 209 9.89 8.27 13.50
C ARG A 209 10.01 6.75 13.72
N ARG A 210 9.25 5.97 12.95
CA ARG A 210 9.20 4.50 13.06
C ARG A 210 10.48 3.84 12.56
N VAL A 211 11.07 4.35 11.48
CA VAL A 211 12.40 3.92 11.02
C VAL A 211 13.42 4.09 12.16
N ALA A 212 13.49 5.26 12.80
CA ALA A 212 14.41 5.48 13.92
C ALA A 212 14.22 4.46 15.08
N ILE A 213 12.97 4.15 15.45
CA ILE A 213 12.65 3.13 16.47
C ILE A 213 13.07 1.72 16.03
N ILE A 214 12.83 1.36 14.78
CA ILE A 214 13.21 0.04 14.22
C ILE A 214 14.73 -0.11 14.19
N LEU A 215 15.47 0.93 13.78
CA LEU A 215 16.93 0.90 13.70
C LEU A 215 17.59 0.85 15.08
N ASP A 216 17.01 1.51 16.09
CA ASP A 216 17.42 1.39 17.51
C ASP A 216 17.16 -0.04 18.05
N ALA A 217 16.01 -0.64 17.73
CA ALA A 217 15.71 -2.02 18.11
C ALA A 217 16.66 -3.03 17.43
N VAL A 218 16.94 -2.87 16.13
CA VAL A 218 17.90 -3.70 15.39
C VAL A 218 19.30 -3.57 16.00
N ARG A 219 19.75 -2.35 16.30
CA ARG A 219 21.04 -2.10 16.98
C ARG A 219 21.10 -2.85 18.32
N LYS A 220 20.10 -2.70 19.18
CA LYS A 220 20.05 -3.37 20.49
C LYS A 220 20.09 -4.90 20.37
N CYS A 221 19.48 -5.46 19.32
CA CYS A 221 19.58 -6.89 19.02
C CYS A 221 20.98 -7.30 18.55
N VAL A 222 21.65 -6.51 17.71
CA VAL A 222 23.04 -6.76 17.27
C VAL A 222 24.03 -6.62 18.43
N ASP A 223 23.97 -5.54 19.20
CA ASP A 223 24.82 -5.29 20.37
C ASP A 223 24.68 -6.45 21.39
N LYS A 224 23.45 -6.96 21.59
CA LYS A 224 23.18 -8.14 22.44
C LYS A 224 23.70 -9.46 21.83
N ALA A 225 23.63 -9.64 20.51
CA ALA A 225 24.14 -10.84 19.84
C ALA A 225 25.69 -10.88 19.79
N GLN A 226 26.33 -9.70 19.75
CA GLN A 226 27.79 -9.55 19.78
C GLN A 226 28.39 -9.57 21.19
N SER A 227 27.57 -9.59 22.24
CA SER A 227 28.01 -9.64 23.65
C SER A 227 28.01 -11.08 24.20
N PRO A 228 29.15 -11.81 24.24
CA PRO A 228 29.14 -13.24 24.58
C PRO A 228 29.13 -13.51 26.09
N LEU A 229 29.44 -12.50 26.90
CA LEU A 229 29.78 -12.59 28.34
C LEU A 229 28.62 -12.99 29.28
N GLN A 230 27.47 -13.40 28.74
CA GLN A 230 26.39 -14.06 29.49
C GLN A 230 26.31 -15.58 29.21
N LYS A 231 27.27 -16.16 28.49
CA LYS A 231 27.34 -17.61 28.19
C LYS A 231 28.44 -18.41 28.91
N GLU A 232 29.36 -17.75 29.62
CA GLU A 232 30.48 -18.44 30.31
C GLU A 232 30.39 -18.39 31.85
N VAL A 233 29.36 -17.74 32.41
CA VAL A 233 29.23 -17.52 33.88
C VAL A 233 28.32 -18.57 34.56
N ASN A 234 27.58 -19.37 33.80
CA ASN A 234 26.62 -20.35 34.34
C ASN A 234 27.12 -21.80 34.35
N ASP A 235 28.32 -22.08 33.82
CA ASP A 235 28.95 -23.42 33.84
C ASP A 235 30.00 -23.57 34.98
N PHE A 236 30.09 -22.58 35.89
CA PHE A 236 31.07 -22.53 36.99
C PHE A 236 30.51 -22.04 38.35
N VAL A 237 29.27 -22.39 38.69
CA VAL A 237 28.74 -22.47 40.07
C VAL A 237 27.84 -23.70 40.22
#